data_AF-A0A7R9UM71-F1
#
_entry.id   AF-A0A7R9UM71-F1
#
_cell.length_a   1.000
_cell.length_b   1.000
_cell.length_c   1.000
_cell.angle_alpha   90.00
_cell.angle_beta   90.00
_cell.angle_gamma   90.00
#
_symmetry.space_group_name_H-M   'P 1'
#
loop_
_entity.id
_entity.type
_entity.pdbx_description
1 polymer ?
#
loop_
_entity_poly.entity_id
_entity_poly.type
_entity_poly.pdbx_seq_one_letter_code
_entity_poly.pdbx_strand_id
1 'polypeptide(L)'
;ATMRLLRSPPAASGHGEPAGTPPSPPPSPPVGTPWPTRAERADGDGGADGAAGISTHTDFECFTLMHQSAPGLELRPLVGGAPARGLWVRPPATGASELLVIGGDMLERFTNGTVRATEHRVPQTPWERYALIRFNGLVSGARIAPLPEFGAARYGAVTQGEHMARVYEALGSGKGAQGTASW
;
A
#
# COMPACT_ATOMS: atom_id res chain seq x y z
N ALA A 1 10.06 -3.18 11.56
CA ALA A 1 11.25 -2.86 10.75
C ALA A 1 11.08 -1.45 10.20
N THR A 2 12.07 -0.57 10.35
CA THR A 2 12.05 0.76 9.72
C THR A 2 12.46 0.60 8.27
N MET A 3 11.54 0.78 7.33
CA MET A 3 11.89 0.73 5.92
C MET A 3 12.36 2.12 5.49
N ARG A 4 13.67 2.27 5.32
CA ARG A 4 14.29 3.46 4.72
C ARG A 4 14.37 3.21 3.23
N LEU A 5 13.60 3.93 2.42
CA LEU A 5 13.88 3.99 0.98
C LEU A 5 15.19 4.76 0.82
N LEU A 6 16.29 4.02 0.70
CA LEU A 6 17.60 4.57 0.37
C LEU A 6 17.54 5.00 -1.09
N ARG A 7 17.77 6.30 -1.35
CA ARG A 7 18.08 6.79 -2.69
C ARG A 7 19.30 6.03 -3.21
N SER A 8 19.25 5.55 -4.46
CA SER A 8 20.48 5.30 -5.20
C SER A 8 21.19 6.65 -5.39
N PRO A 9 22.50 6.78 -5.08
CA PRO A 9 23.24 7.97 -5.46
C PRO A 9 23.23 8.09 -7.00
N PRO A 10 23.19 9.31 -7.56
CA PRO A 10 23.37 9.49 -8.99
C PRO A 10 24.73 8.90 -9.39
N ALA A 11 24.78 8.23 -10.54
CA ALA A 11 26.02 7.71 -11.11
C ALA A 11 27.04 8.85 -11.17
N ALA A 12 28.23 8.62 -10.61
CA ALA A 12 29.29 9.61 -10.54
C ALA A 12 29.83 9.91 -11.94
N SER A 13 29.25 10.90 -12.61
CA SER A 13 29.89 11.62 -13.71
C SER A 13 30.32 12.99 -13.21
N GLY A 14 31.63 13.20 -13.16
CA GLY A 14 32.38 14.47 -13.07
C GLY A 14 31.70 15.71 -12.45
N HIS A 15 32.28 16.19 -11.35
CA HIS A 15 32.16 17.58 -10.87
C HIS A 15 30.73 18.16 -10.86
N GLY A 16 29.87 17.67 -9.97
CA GLY A 16 28.56 18.26 -9.67
C GLY A 16 28.52 18.80 -8.24
N GLU A 17 27.88 19.95 -8.06
CA GLU A 17 27.57 20.59 -6.77
C GLU A 17 27.13 19.58 -5.68
N PRO A 18 27.38 19.87 -4.38
CA PRO A 18 26.83 19.04 -3.31
C PRO A 18 25.31 18.92 -3.50
N ALA A 19 24.81 17.69 -3.50
CA ALA A 19 23.37 17.45 -3.61
C ALA A 19 22.64 18.28 -2.54
N GLY A 20 21.88 19.29 -2.97
CA GLY A 20 21.18 20.21 -2.09
C GLY A 20 20.27 19.46 -1.11
N THR A 21 19.99 20.07 0.03
CA THR A 21 19.06 19.52 1.03
C THR A 21 17.72 19.20 0.36
N PRO A 22 17.15 17.99 0.57
CA PRO A 22 15.86 17.65 -0.03
C PRO A 22 14.78 18.66 0.43
N PRO A 23 13.83 19.01 -0.45
CA PRO A 23 12.76 19.93 -0.10
C PRO A 23 11.94 19.38 1.08
N SER A 24 11.39 20.27 1.91
CA SER A 24 10.45 19.88 2.96
C SER A 24 9.15 19.34 2.35
N PRO A 25 8.47 18.39 3.03
CA PRO A 25 7.19 17.88 2.56
C PRO A 25 6.10 18.96 2.59
N PRO A 26 5.05 18.85 1.76
CA PRO A 26 3.89 19.74 1.84
C PRO A 26 3.15 19.54 3.18
N PRO A 27 2.48 20.58 3.69
CA PRO A 27 1.71 20.47 4.93
C PRO A 27 0.51 19.52 4.76
N SER A 28 0.10 18.88 5.85
CA SER A 28 -1.18 18.15 5.91
C SER A 28 -2.35 19.16 5.94
N PRO A 29 -3.50 18.86 5.31
CA PRO A 29 -4.74 19.57 5.53
C PRO A 29 -5.19 19.43 7.00
N PRO A 30 -6.07 20.32 7.46
CA PRO A 30 -6.63 20.26 8.81
C PRO A 30 -7.34 18.93 9.08
N VAL A 31 -7.27 18.46 10.33
CA VAL A 31 -8.01 17.28 10.81
C VAL A 31 -9.49 17.40 10.46
N GLY A 32 -10.08 16.32 9.96
CA GLY A 32 -11.49 16.29 9.53
C GLY A 32 -11.74 16.81 8.10
N THR A 33 -10.73 17.37 7.43
CA THR A 33 -10.83 17.75 6.02
C THR A 33 -10.49 16.54 5.14
N PRO A 34 -11.35 16.16 4.18
CA PRO A 34 -11.02 15.12 3.22
C PRO A 34 -9.76 15.49 2.43
N TRP A 35 -8.91 14.50 2.19
CA TRP A 35 -7.71 14.72 1.40
C TRP A 35 -8.06 14.91 -0.08
N PRO A 36 -7.37 15.83 -0.77
CA PRO A 36 -7.59 16.01 -2.20
C PRO A 36 -7.27 14.69 -2.90
N THR A 37 -8.21 14.25 -3.72
CA THR A 37 -7.98 13.14 -4.64
C THR A 37 -7.03 13.60 -5.73
N ARG A 38 -6.21 12.66 -6.21
CA ARG A 38 -5.32 12.88 -7.36
C ARG A 38 -5.70 11.88 -8.45
N ALA A 39 -5.90 12.41 -9.66
CA ALA A 39 -5.99 11.56 -10.83
C ALA A 39 -4.65 10.82 -11.04
N GLU A 40 -4.72 9.56 -11.44
CA GLU A 40 -3.56 8.79 -11.88
C GLU A 40 -2.84 9.57 -12.98
N ARG A 41 -1.55 9.83 -12.77
CA ARG A 41 -0.70 10.27 -13.86
C ARG A 41 -0.38 9.03 -14.69
N ALA A 42 -0.07 9.21 -15.97
CA ALA A 42 0.63 8.19 -16.73
C ALA A 42 2.01 8.00 -16.08
N ASP A 43 2.05 7.21 -15.02
CA ASP A 43 3.27 6.69 -14.47
C ASP A 43 3.72 5.69 -15.53
N GLY A 44 4.74 6.05 -16.31
CA GLY A 44 5.40 5.08 -17.18
C GLY A 44 5.67 3.82 -16.36
N ASP A 45 5.39 2.66 -16.93
CA ASP A 45 5.95 1.43 -16.39
C ASP A 45 7.46 1.63 -16.17
N GLY A 46 8.04 0.93 -15.20
CA GLY A 46 9.45 1.08 -14.84
C GLY A 46 10.42 0.57 -15.90
N GLY A 47 10.25 0.92 -17.16
CA GLY A 47 11.18 0.75 -18.25
C GLY A 47 12.31 1.78 -18.19
N ALA A 48 13.50 1.29 -17.81
CA ALA A 48 14.80 1.96 -17.83
C ALA A 48 14.98 3.15 -16.85
N ASP A 49 15.89 2.94 -15.89
CA ASP A 49 16.50 3.92 -14.99
C ASP A 49 15.67 4.44 -13.79
N GLY A 50 15.62 3.64 -12.72
CA GLY A 50 15.81 4.16 -11.35
C GLY A 50 14.61 4.69 -10.55
N ALA A 51 13.35 4.49 -10.97
CA ALA A 51 12.18 4.92 -10.22
C ALA A 51 11.80 3.96 -9.05
N ALA A 52 12.59 3.95 -7.96
CA ALA A 52 12.39 3.00 -6.86
C ALA A 52 11.20 3.34 -5.93
N GLY A 53 9.94 3.13 -6.34
CA GLY A 53 8.75 3.21 -5.48
C GLY A 53 8.24 1.85 -5.00
N ILE A 54 7.24 1.82 -4.10
CA ILE A 54 6.45 0.60 -3.83
C ILE A 54 5.27 0.60 -4.80
N SER A 55 5.18 -0.42 -5.64
CA SER A 55 4.10 -0.58 -6.62
C SER A 55 2.74 -0.81 -5.95
N THR A 56 1.67 -0.69 -6.73
CA THR A 56 0.31 -0.93 -6.24
C THR A 56 0.10 -2.38 -5.82
N HIS A 57 -0.38 -2.58 -4.59
CA HIS A 57 -0.71 -3.90 -4.01
C HIS A 57 -1.78 -3.78 -2.92
N THR A 58 -2.26 -4.92 -2.43
CA THR A 58 -2.93 -5.07 -1.14
C THR A 58 -2.02 -5.84 -0.18
N ASP A 59 -2.24 -5.69 1.13
CA ASP A 59 -1.51 -6.43 2.16
C ASP A 59 -2.08 -7.84 2.31
N PHE A 60 -1.20 -8.85 2.45
CA PHE A 60 -1.61 -10.26 2.57
C PHE A 60 -2.15 -10.61 3.95
N GLU A 61 -1.84 -9.78 4.93
CA GLU A 61 -2.19 -9.97 6.33
C GLU A 61 -3.65 -9.60 6.63
N CYS A 62 -4.05 -9.65 7.89
CA CYS A 62 -5.38 -9.21 8.31
C CYS A 62 -5.50 -7.69 8.26
N PHE A 63 -4.55 -6.99 8.88
CA PHE A 63 -4.48 -5.54 8.80
C PHE A 63 -3.08 -5.03 9.12
N THR A 64 -2.80 -3.82 8.66
CA THR A 64 -1.53 -3.13 8.86
C THR A 64 -1.73 -1.89 9.71
N LEU A 65 -0.87 -1.74 10.71
CA LEU A 65 -0.74 -0.49 11.48
C LEU A 65 0.47 0.27 10.95
N MET A 66 0.27 1.54 10.63
CA MET A 66 1.30 2.34 9.98
C MET A 66 1.36 3.76 10.51
N HIS A 67 2.58 4.22 10.78
CA HIS A 67 2.91 5.63 10.96
C HIS A 67 3.81 6.09 9.81
N GLN A 68 3.66 7.33 9.36
CA GLN A 68 4.54 7.94 8.36
C GLN A 68 4.95 9.35 8.76
N SER A 69 6.22 9.69 8.55
CA SER A 69 6.80 10.99 8.92
C SER A 69 6.45 12.11 7.94
N ALA A 70 6.06 11.76 6.72
CA ALA A 70 5.75 12.69 5.63
C ALA A 70 4.75 12.06 4.64
N PRO A 71 4.00 12.86 3.86
CA PRO A 71 3.08 12.35 2.85
C PRO A 71 3.83 11.51 1.80
N GLY A 72 3.18 10.46 1.29
CA GLY A 72 3.76 9.62 0.23
C GLY A 72 3.03 8.30 0.02
N LEU A 73 2.30 7.82 1.03
CA LEU A 73 1.30 6.77 0.83
C LEU A 73 0.16 7.28 -0.06
N GLU A 74 -0.24 6.48 -1.04
CA GLU A 74 -1.44 6.69 -1.85
C GLU A 74 -2.36 5.47 -1.68
N LEU A 75 -3.62 5.70 -1.33
CA LEU A 75 -4.68 4.70 -1.17
C LEU A 75 -5.69 4.84 -2.30
N ARG A 76 -6.20 3.71 -2.82
CA ARG A 76 -7.25 3.70 -3.83
C ARG A 76 -8.62 3.59 -3.15
N PRO A 77 -9.45 4.64 -3.17
CA PRO A 77 -10.74 4.61 -2.49
C PRO A 77 -11.72 3.70 -3.23
N LEU A 78 -12.77 3.27 -2.52
CA LEU A 78 -13.92 2.59 -3.13
C LEU A 78 -14.95 3.62 -3.59
N VAL A 79 -15.42 3.50 -4.83
CA VAL A 79 -16.55 4.27 -5.38
C VAL A 79 -17.55 3.28 -5.93
N GLY A 80 -18.80 3.32 -5.45
CA GLY A 80 -19.83 2.36 -5.83
C GLY A 80 -19.51 0.90 -5.45
N GLY A 81 -18.70 0.69 -4.40
CA GLY A 81 -18.32 -0.64 -3.92
C GLY A 81 -17.13 -1.30 -4.63
N ALA A 82 -16.51 -0.61 -5.59
CA ALA A 82 -15.32 -1.07 -6.31
C ALA A 82 -14.15 -0.08 -6.19
N PRO A 83 -12.89 -0.54 -6.27
CA PRO A 83 -11.75 0.37 -6.32
C PRO A 83 -11.88 1.37 -7.48
N ALA A 84 -11.79 2.66 -7.17
CA ALA A 84 -11.91 3.72 -8.16
C ALA A 84 -10.67 3.74 -9.07
N ARG A 85 -10.87 3.38 -10.34
CA ARG A 85 -9.79 3.44 -11.34
C ARG A 85 -9.31 4.87 -11.53
N GLY A 86 -7.99 5.03 -11.61
CA GLY A 86 -7.39 6.33 -11.84
C GLY A 86 -7.52 7.34 -10.70
N LEU A 87 -7.93 6.92 -9.50
CA LEU A 87 -8.13 7.82 -8.36
C LEU A 87 -7.29 7.38 -7.16
N TRP A 88 -6.54 8.33 -6.60
CA TRP A 88 -5.70 8.10 -5.42
C TRP A 88 -5.98 9.15 -4.34
N VAL A 89 -5.93 8.73 -3.08
CA VAL A 89 -6.06 9.58 -1.89
C VAL A 89 -4.78 9.46 -1.06
N ARG A 90 -4.25 10.59 -0.59
CA ARG A 90 -3.10 10.59 0.32
C ARG A 90 -3.59 10.76 1.74
N PRO A 91 -3.39 9.80 2.64
CA PRO A 91 -3.78 9.98 4.03
C PRO A 91 -2.78 10.89 4.78
N PRO A 92 -3.14 11.36 6.00
CA PRO A 92 -2.29 12.22 6.79
C PRO A 92 -0.90 11.70 7.13
N ALA A 93 0.00 12.67 7.26
CA ALA A 93 1.32 12.54 7.85
C ALA A 93 1.48 13.65 8.90
N THR A 94 0.58 13.65 9.88
CA THR A 94 0.32 14.72 10.86
C THR A 94 1.33 14.81 11.99
N GLY A 95 2.35 13.95 12.01
CA GLY A 95 3.38 13.95 13.06
C GLY A 95 2.91 13.27 14.35
N ALA A 96 3.71 12.29 14.78
CA ALA A 96 3.76 11.58 16.06
C ALA A 96 2.50 10.87 16.65
N SER A 97 1.27 11.32 16.45
CA SER A 97 0.12 10.84 17.26
C SER A 97 -0.95 10.02 16.53
N GLU A 98 -0.83 9.84 15.22
CA GLU A 98 -1.80 9.07 14.42
C GLU A 98 -1.20 7.78 13.84
N LEU A 99 -2.00 6.73 13.86
CA LEU A 99 -1.75 5.46 13.19
C LEU A 99 -2.81 5.24 12.11
N LEU A 100 -2.36 4.94 10.91
CA LEU A 100 -3.20 4.47 9.82
C LEU A 100 -3.44 2.97 10.01
N VAL A 101 -4.68 2.55 9.81
CA VAL A 101 -5.07 1.15 9.76
C VAL A 101 -5.49 0.83 8.33
N ILE A 102 -4.80 -0.13 7.70
CA ILE A 102 -5.10 -0.60 6.35
C ILE A 102 -5.64 -2.02 6.48
N GLY A 103 -6.84 -2.27 5.95
CA GLY A 103 -7.40 -3.61 5.87
C GLY A 103 -6.70 -4.43 4.79
N GLY A 104 -6.27 -5.63 5.13
CA GLY A 104 -5.63 -6.58 4.21
C GLY A 104 -6.57 -7.69 3.75
N ASP A 105 -6.03 -8.60 2.95
CA ASP A 105 -6.76 -9.67 2.27
C ASP A 105 -7.50 -10.59 3.26
N MET A 106 -6.93 -10.87 4.44
CA MET A 106 -7.57 -11.77 5.40
C MET A 106 -8.77 -11.13 6.09
N LEU A 107 -8.72 -9.82 6.35
CA LEU A 107 -9.87 -9.10 6.91
C LEU A 107 -11.00 -9.01 5.88
N GLU A 108 -10.68 -8.82 4.60
CA GLU A 108 -11.68 -8.89 3.53
C GLU A 108 -12.39 -10.26 3.51
N ARG A 109 -11.62 -11.34 3.63
CA ARG A 109 -12.20 -12.69 3.66
C ARG A 109 -13.05 -12.93 4.90
N PHE A 110 -12.59 -12.57 6.09
CA PHE A 110 -13.38 -12.71 7.33
C PHE A 110 -14.70 -11.93 7.25
N THR A 111 -14.65 -10.71 6.73
CA THR A 111 -15.81 -9.81 6.65
C THR A 111 -16.67 -10.02 5.41
N ASN A 112 -16.41 -11.08 4.64
CA ASN A 112 -17.12 -11.42 3.42
C ASN A 112 -17.22 -10.24 2.42
N GLY A 113 -16.18 -9.42 2.36
CA GLY A 113 -16.09 -8.26 1.48
C GLY A 113 -16.67 -6.96 2.05
N THR A 114 -17.15 -6.95 3.30
CA THR A 114 -17.68 -5.73 3.95
C THR A 114 -16.57 -4.71 4.18
N VAL A 115 -15.40 -5.18 4.64
CA VAL A 115 -14.17 -4.39 4.66
C VAL A 115 -13.31 -4.88 3.51
N ARG A 116 -13.10 -4.06 2.48
CA ARG A 116 -12.26 -4.45 1.34
C ARG A 116 -10.78 -4.18 1.62
N ALA A 117 -9.93 -5.09 1.18
CA ALA A 117 -8.49 -4.92 1.15
C ALA A 117 -8.19 -3.67 0.32
N THR A 118 -7.49 -2.72 0.96
CA THR A 118 -7.31 -1.40 0.36
C THR A 118 -6.06 -1.41 -0.50
N GLU A 119 -6.25 -1.22 -1.81
CA GLU A 119 -5.11 -1.06 -2.70
C GLU A 119 -4.36 0.22 -2.38
N HIS A 120 -3.03 0.10 -2.34
CA HIS A 120 -2.17 1.20 -1.97
C HIS A 120 -0.81 1.09 -2.65
N ARG A 121 -0.13 2.23 -2.74
CA ARG A 121 1.20 2.36 -3.33
C ARG A 121 1.99 3.46 -2.63
N VAL A 122 3.31 3.47 -2.86
CA VAL A 122 4.19 4.56 -2.41
C VAL A 122 5.05 5.00 -3.58
N PRO A 123 4.62 6.01 -4.35
CA PRO A 123 5.45 6.57 -5.41
C PRO A 123 6.70 7.23 -4.83
N GLN A 124 7.71 7.42 -5.68
CA GLN A 124 8.87 8.23 -5.32
C GLN A 124 8.45 9.68 -4.96
N THR A 125 9.00 10.19 -3.87
CA THR A 125 8.80 11.57 -3.41
C THR A 125 10.09 12.37 -3.53
N PRO A 126 10.02 13.69 -3.77
CA PRO A 126 11.23 14.52 -3.79
C PRO A 126 11.77 14.82 -2.38
N TRP A 127 10.98 14.56 -1.33
CA TRP A 127 11.36 14.67 0.08
C TRP A 127 11.64 13.31 0.71
N GLU A 128 12.35 13.30 1.84
CA GLU A 128 12.52 12.09 2.64
C GLU A 128 11.23 11.71 3.37
N ARG A 129 10.99 10.41 3.46
CA ARG A 129 9.83 9.84 4.13
C ARG A 129 10.23 8.57 4.85
N TYR A 130 9.91 8.51 6.13
CA TYR A 130 10.10 7.34 6.97
C TYR A 130 8.74 6.76 7.34
N ALA A 131 8.66 5.43 7.43
CA ALA A 131 7.46 4.74 7.89
C ALA A 131 7.81 3.70 8.95
N LEU A 132 6.97 3.62 9.97
CA LEU A 132 6.93 2.52 10.93
C LEU A 132 5.70 1.68 10.59
N ILE A 133 5.93 0.42 10.21
CA ILE A 133 4.88 -0.46 9.71
C ILE A 133 4.88 -1.74 10.54
N ARG A 134 3.69 -2.15 10.97
CA ARG A 134 3.43 -3.44 11.61
C ARG A 134 2.31 -4.16 10.87
N PHE A 135 2.67 -5.26 10.24
CA PHE A 135 1.75 -6.20 9.63
C PHE A 135 1.20 -7.15 10.70
N ASN A 136 -0.13 -7.29 10.78
CA ASN A 136 -0.80 -8.18 11.72
C ASN A 136 -1.45 -9.32 10.93
N GLY A 137 -0.66 -10.36 10.70
CA GLY A 137 -1.09 -11.60 10.07
C GLY A 137 -1.59 -12.63 11.06
N LEU A 138 -2.05 -13.75 10.50
CA LEU A 138 -2.42 -14.95 11.26
C LEU A 138 -1.26 -15.96 11.20
N VAL A 139 -1.29 -16.97 12.08
CA VAL A 139 -0.38 -18.11 11.96
C VAL A 139 -0.62 -18.84 10.64
N SER A 140 0.45 -19.40 10.05
CA SER A 140 0.42 -19.97 8.69
C SER A 140 -0.73 -20.96 8.46
N GLY A 141 -1.01 -21.85 9.42
CA GLY A 141 -2.09 -22.85 9.33
C GLY A 141 -3.47 -22.37 9.79
N ALA A 142 -3.64 -21.11 10.17
CA ALA A 142 -4.95 -20.58 10.57
C ALA A 142 -5.91 -20.69 9.39
N ARG A 143 -7.09 -21.27 9.60
CA ARG A 143 -8.16 -21.32 8.59
C ARG A 143 -8.88 -19.96 8.56
N ILE A 144 -8.84 -19.29 7.41
CA ILE A 144 -9.57 -18.05 7.13
C ILE A 144 -10.76 -18.37 6.22
N ALA A 145 -11.95 -18.01 6.67
CA ALA A 145 -13.19 -18.10 5.89
C ALA A 145 -14.14 -16.97 6.32
N PRO A 146 -15.14 -16.60 5.49
CA PRO A 146 -16.18 -15.67 5.89
C PRO A 146 -16.82 -16.06 7.23
N LEU A 147 -16.90 -15.10 8.15
CA LEU A 147 -17.57 -15.31 9.43
C LEU A 147 -19.09 -15.32 9.23
N PRO A 148 -19.86 -16.16 9.95
CA PRO A 148 -21.30 -16.34 9.73
C PRO A 148 -22.13 -15.04 9.80
N GLU A 149 -21.71 -14.08 10.63
CA GLU A 149 -22.39 -12.78 10.78
C GLU A 149 -22.37 -11.91 9.50
N PHE A 150 -21.49 -12.22 8.54
CA PHE A 150 -21.43 -11.53 7.25
C PHE A 150 -22.19 -12.26 6.12
N GLY A 151 -23.06 -13.22 6.47
CA GLY A 151 -24.00 -13.87 5.56
C GLY A 151 -23.39 -15.00 4.71
N ALA A 152 -24.03 -15.30 3.58
CA ALA A 152 -23.61 -16.38 2.70
C ALA A 152 -22.19 -16.14 2.16
N ALA A 153 -21.32 -17.14 2.30
CA ALA A 153 -19.91 -17.04 1.94
C ALA A 153 -19.71 -16.73 0.45
N ARG A 154 -19.07 -15.60 0.16
CA ARG A 154 -18.60 -15.20 -1.17
C ARG A 154 -17.19 -15.68 -1.46
N TYR A 155 -16.42 -15.93 -0.40
CA TYR A 155 -15.03 -16.38 -0.48
C TYR A 155 -14.91 -17.81 0.03
N GLY A 156 -14.10 -18.63 -0.66
CA GLY A 156 -13.72 -19.96 -0.17
C GLY A 156 -12.85 -19.89 1.09
N ALA A 157 -12.71 -21.00 1.81
CA ALA A 157 -11.74 -21.07 2.90
C ALA A 157 -10.31 -21.17 2.36
N VAL A 158 -9.35 -20.56 3.05
CA VAL A 158 -7.91 -20.63 2.75
C VAL A 158 -7.12 -20.52 4.05
N THR A 159 -5.88 -21.01 4.09
CA THR A 159 -4.95 -20.70 5.18
C THR A 159 -4.06 -19.50 4.85
N GLN A 160 -3.45 -18.88 5.86
CA GLN A 160 -2.51 -17.76 5.64
C GLN A 160 -1.33 -18.22 4.75
N GLY A 161 -0.80 -19.41 5.02
CA GLY A 161 0.33 -19.98 4.26
C GLY A 161 -0.02 -20.23 2.79
N GLU A 162 -1.20 -20.80 2.52
CA GLU A 162 -1.67 -21.01 1.14
C GLU A 162 -1.89 -19.68 0.41
N HIS A 163 -2.46 -18.67 1.08
CA HIS A 163 -2.65 -17.35 0.48
C HIS A 163 -1.31 -16.71 0.10
N MET A 164 -0.35 -16.67 1.01
CA MET A 164 0.97 -16.12 0.74
C MET A 164 1.69 -16.85 -0.39
N ALA A 165 1.61 -18.19 -0.43
CA ALA A 165 2.21 -18.99 -1.50
C ALA A 165 1.64 -18.61 -2.88
N ARG A 166 0.31 -18.48 -2.99
CA ARG A 166 -0.36 -18.05 -4.24
C ARG A 166 0.09 -16.66 -4.68
N VAL A 167 0.24 -15.72 -3.73
CA VAL A 167 0.69 -14.38 -4.09
C VAL A 167 2.14 -14.37 -4.53
N TYR A 168 3.04 -15.10 -3.86
CA TYR A 168 4.44 -15.20 -4.30
C TYR A 168 4.57 -15.84 -5.67
N GLU A 169 3.78 -16.87 -5.97
CA GLU A 169 3.72 -17.47 -7.30
C GLU A 169 3.26 -16.46 -8.35
N ALA A 170 2.20 -15.69 -8.08
CA ALA A 170 1.73 -14.65 -8.97
C ALA A 170 2.83 -13.60 -9.24
N LEU A 171 3.47 -13.09 -8.19
CA LEU A 171 4.58 -12.15 -8.28
C LEU A 171 5.77 -12.70 -9.10
N GLY A 172 6.12 -13.97 -8.91
CA GLY A 172 7.18 -14.65 -9.66
C GLY A 172 6.83 -14.88 -11.14
N SER A 173 5.54 -14.96 -11.47
CA SER A 173 5.05 -15.14 -12.85
C SER A 173 4.92 -13.84 -13.65
N GLY A 174 5.29 -12.68 -13.09
CA GLY A 174 5.15 -11.37 -13.74
C GLY A 174 3.71 -10.83 -13.78
N LYS A 175 2.74 -11.58 -13.24
CA LYS A 175 1.42 -11.06 -12.90
C LYS A 175 1.58 -10.34 -11.57
N GLY A 176 1.72 -9.01 -11.57
CA GLY A 176 1.83 -8.24 -10.33
C GLY A 176 0.73 -8.61 -9.31
N ALA A 177 0.85 -8.21 -8.04
CA ALA A 177 -0.10 -8.58 -6.97
C ALA A 177 -1.60 -8.36 -7.32
N GLN A 178 -1.90 -7.51 -8.30
CA GLN A 178 -3.22 -7.27 -8.88
C GLN A 178 -3.81 -8.48 -9.64
N GLY A 179 -2.98 -9.41 -10.12
CA GLY A 179 -3.37 -10.58 -10.91
C GLY A 179 -3.95 -11.75 -10.10
N THR A 180 -3.93 -11.68 -8.77
CA THR A 180 -4.61 -12.65 -7.91
C THR A 180 -6.07 -12.26 -7.63
N ALA A 181 -6.50 -11.05 -8.00
CA ALA A 181 -7.86 -10.54 -7.81
C ALA A 181 -8.88 -11.08 -8.83
N SER A 182 -8.49 -12.03 -9.69
CA SER A 182 -9.45 -12.94 -10.32
C SER A 182 -9.72 -14.09 -9.35
N TRP A 183 -10.68 -13.88 -8.45
CA TRP A 183 -11.30 -14.92 -7.63
C TRP A 183 -12.63 -15.33 -8.26
#